data_AF-A0AAW8AQW2-F1
#
_entry.id   AF-A0AAW8AQW2-F1
#
_cell.length_a   1.000
_cell.length_b   1.000
_cell.length_c   1.000
_cell.angle_alpha   90.00
_cell.angle_beta   90.00
_cell.angle_gamma   90.00
#
_symmetry.space_group_name_H-M   'P 1'
#
loop_
_entity.id
_entity.type
_entity.pdbx_description
1 polymer ?
#
loop_
_entity_poly.entity_id
_entity_poly.type
_entity_poly.pdbx_seq_one_letter_code
_entity_poly.pdbx_strand_id
1 'polypeptide(L)' 'VTAMEMETGEISIFHAKATVFATGGSGRIYYSSTNAFINTGDGVGMAARAGIPLEDMEFWQFHPTGVAGAGVLITEGVR' A
#
# COMPACT_ATOMS: atom_id res chain seq x y z
N VAL A 1 -3.08 15.24 10.57
CA VAL A 1 -2.20 14.09 10.24
C VAL A 1 -0.75 14.54 10.37
N THR A 2 0.12 13.73 10.98
CA THR A 2 1.55 14.01 11.07
C THR A 2 2.27 13.32 9.92
N ALA A 3 3.19 14.00 9.25
CA ALA A 3 4.05 13.42 8.21
C ALA A 3 5.49 13.90 8.34
N MET A 4 6.41 13.15 7.74
CA MET A 4 7.82 13.49 7.65
C MET A 4 8.13 13.91 6.21
N GLU A 5 8.76 15.06 6.04
CA GLU A 5 9.33 15.47 4.75
C GLU A 5 10.57 14.59 4.48
N MET A 6 10.65 13.99 3.30
CA MET A 6 11.60 12.90 3.03
C MET A 6 13.03 13.38 2.81
N GLU A 7 13.24 14.58 2.25
CA GLU A 7 14.57 15.12 1.94
C GLU A 7 15.29 15.65 3.19
N THR A 8 14.55 16.32 4.06
CA THR A 8 15.03 17.05 5.24
C THR A 8 14.80 16.30 6.55
N GLY A 9 13.82 15.38 6.59
CA GLY A 9 13.41 14.67 7.81
C GLY A 9 12.54 15.52 8.74
N GLU A 10 12.16 16.75 8.36
CA GLU A 10 11.32 17.61 9.20
C GLU A 10 9.92 17.02 9.38
N ILE A 11 9.39 17.14 10.59
CA ILE A 11 8.04 16.68 10.92
C ILE A 11 7.05 17.82 10.77
N SER A 12 6.00 17.60 10.00
CA SER A 12 4.91 18.55 9.77
C SER A 12 3.57 18.00 10.22
N ILE A 13 2.68 18.89 10.68
CA ILE A 13 1.30 18.56 11.05
C ILE A 13 0.34 19.24 10.09
N PHE A 14 -0.46 18.42 9.41
CA PHE A 14 -1.52 18.87 8.50
C PHE A 14 -2.86 18.90 9.21
N HIS A 15 -3.44 20.09 9.38
CA HIS A 15 -4.79 20.31 9.89
C HIS A 15 -5.78 20.49 8.74
N ALA A 16 -6.88 19.75 8.77
CA ALA A 16 -7.95 19.86 7.78
C ALA A 16 -9.29 19.47 8.40
N LYS A 17 -10.40 19.99 7.85
CA LYS A 17 -11.76 19.60 8.27
C LYS A 17 -12.10 18.15 7.90
N ALA A 18 -11.50 17.65 6.82
CA ALA A 18 -11.64 16.28 6.35
C ALA A 18 -10.28 15.82 5.76
N THR A 19 -9.99 14.53 5.81
CA THR A 19 -8.77 13.94 5.26
C THR A 19 -9.12 12.62 4.59
N VAL A 20 -8.59 12.38 3.39
CA VAL A 20 -8.81 11.17 2.60
C VAL A 20 -7.50 10.39 2.52
N PHE A 21 -7.53 9.10 2.83
CA PHE A 21 -6.42 8.19 2.58
C PHE A 21 -6.69 7.40 1.29
N ALA A 22 -5.83 7.61 0.30
CA ALA A 22 -5.82 6.90 -0.98
C ALA A 22 -4.43 6.30 -1.23
N THR A 23 -3.89 5.61 -0.23
CA THR A 23 -2.46 5.21 -0.17
C THR A 23 -2.15 3.90 -0.92
N GLY A 24 -3.10 3.36 -1.69
CA GLY A 24 -2.97 2.05 -2.35
C GLY A 24 -3.01 0.87 -1.37
N GLY A 25 -2.61 -0.32 -1.85
CA GLY A 25 -2.61 -1.57 -1.08
C GLY A 25 -1.28 -1.88 -0.37
N SER A 26 -1.23 -3.05 0.28
CA SER A 26 -0.09 -3.51 1.09
C SER A 26 0.60 -4.76 0.53
N GLY A 27 0.62 -4.93 -0.80
CA GLY A 27 1.10 -6.14 -1.46
C GLY A 27 2.58 -6.46 -1.22
N ARG A 28 3.36 -5.55 -0.62
CA ARG A 28 4.77 -5.77 -0.25
C ARG A 28 4.99 -6.55 1.04
N ILE A 29 3.93 -7.05 1.67
CA ILE A 29 4.03 -8.08 2.71
C ILE A 29 4.37 -9.47 2.16
N TYR A 30 4.17 -9.71 0.85
CA TYR A 30 4.50 -10.97 0.17
C TYR A 30 5.85 -10.90 -0.54
N TYR A 31 6.59 -12.02 -0.53
CA TYR A 31 7.88 -12.14 -1.21
C TYR A 31 7.75 -11.93 -2.73
N SER A 32 6.78 -12.59 -3.36
CA SER A 32 6.46 -12.42 -4.78
C SER A 32 5.22 -11.54 -4.92
N SER A 33 5.33 -10.43 -5.64
CA SER A 33 4.26 -9.44 -5.81
C SER A 33 4.46 -8.62 -7.08
N THR A 34 3.35 -8.26 -7.73
CA THR A 34 3.35 -7.35 -8.89
C THR A 34 3.30 -5.88 -8.52
N ASN A 35 3.08 -5.58 -7.24
CA ASN A 35 2.94 -4.21 -6.75
C ASN A 35 4.26 -3.43 -6.88
N ALA A 36 4.23 -2.11 -6.86
CA ALA A 36 5.47 -1.32 -6.73
C ALA A 36 6.10 -1.53 -5.34
N PHE A 37 7.38 -1.20 -5.17
CA PHE A 37 8.05 -1.30 -3.86
C PHE A 37 7.44 -0.40 -2.78
N ILE A 38 6.73 0.66 -3.19
CA ILE A 38 6.08 1.63 -2.30
C ILE A 38 4.68 1.19 -1.81
N ASN A 39 4.15 0.05 -2.26
CA ASN A 39 2.86 -0.47 -1.80
C ASN A 39 3.01 -1.26 -0.48
N THR A 40 3.34 -0.53 0.58
CA THR A 40 3.68 -1.04 1.92
C THR A 40 2.52 -0.99 2.92
N GLY A 41 1.39 -0.39 2.55
CA GLY A 41 0.20 -0.34 3.41
C GLY A 41 0.20 0.76 4.45
N ASP A 42 0.95 1.85 4.24
CA ASP A 42 1.17 2.89 5.26
C ASP A 42 -0.14 3.50 5.79
N GLY A 43 -1.07 3.88 4.91
CA GLY A 43 -2.36 4.45 5.30
C GLY A 43 -3.27 3.44 6.01
N VAL A 44 -3.25 2.17 5.59
CA VAL A 44 -3.95 1.08 6.27
C VAL A 44 -3.41 0.88 7.69
N GLY A 45 -2.08 0.89 7.84
CA GLY A 45 -1.42 0.81 9.14
C GLY A 45 -1.69 2.03 10.02
N MET A 46 -1.79 3.23 9.45
CA MET A 46 -2.18 4.45 10.17
C MET A 46 -3.61 4.35 10.71
N ALA A 47 -4.55 3.88 9.89
CA ALA A 47 -5.95 3.69 10.31
C ALA A 47 -6.04 2.66 11.46
N ALA A 48 -5.37 1.51 11.33
CA ALA A 48 -5.33 0.49 12.38
C ALA A 48 -4.74 1.04 13.70
N ARG A 49 -3.64 1.80 13.65
CA ARG A 49 -3.04 2.42 14.84
C ARG A 49 -3.94 3.48 15.49
N ALA A 50 -4.83 4.10 14.71
CA ALA A 50 -5.84 5.02 15.22
C ALA A 50 -7.09 4.31 15.79
N GLY A 51 -7.11 2.97 15.82
CA GLY A 51 -8.25 2.19 16.29
C GLY A 51 -9.42 2.11 15.31
N ILE A 52 -9.19 2.48 14.04
CA ILE A 52 -10.20 2.34 12.98
C ILE A 52 -10.18 0.89 12.50
N PRO A 53 -11.32 0.18 12.49
CA PRO A 53 -11.38 -1.19 12.03
C PRO A 53 -11.03 -1.28 10.54
N LEU A 54 -10.32 -2.34 10.19
CA LEU A 54 -10.06 -2.75 8.81
C LEU A 54 -11.01 -3.89 8.47
N GLU A 55 -11.32 -4.04 7.19
CA GLU A 55 -12.24 -5.04 6.68
C GLU A 55 -11.49 -5.96 5.71
N ASP A 56 -11.78 -7.26 5.76
CA ASP A 56 -11.37 -8.27 4.78
C ASP A 56 -9.85 -8.34 4.50
N MET A 57 -9.02 -8.08 5.52
CA MET A 57 -7.56 -8.02 5.42
C MET A 57 -6.90 -9.37 5.06
N GLU A 58 -7.65 -10.47 5.15
CA GLU A 58 -7.25 -11.82 4.74
C GLU A 58 -7.42 -12.09 3.23
N PHE A 59 -8.18 -11.28 2.51
CA PHE A 59 -8.52 -11.52 1.10
C PHE A 59 -7.48 -10.94 0.14
N TRP A 60 -6.45 -11.74 -0.16
CA TRP A 60 -5.40 -11.37 -1.11
C TRP A 60 -5.59 -12.03 -2.48
N GLN A 61 -5.62 -11.19 -3.53
CA GLN A 61 -5.66 -11.67 -4.91
C GLN A 61 -4.25 -11.87 -5.47
N PHE A 62 -4.04 -13.01 -6.12
CA PHE A 62 -2.82 -13.32 -6.86
C PHE A 62 -3.11 -13.36 -8.35
N HIS A 63 -2.27 -12.69 -9.15
CA HIS A 63 -2.38 -12.75 -10.60
C HIS A 63 -1.60 -13.95 -11.15
N PRO A 64 -2.19 -14.79 -12.03
CA PRO A 64 -1.57 -16.05 -12.47
C PRO A 64 -0.34 -15.85 -13.37
N THR A 65 -0.23 -14.70 -14.04
CA THR A 65 0.80 -14.42 -15.06
C THR A 65 1.78 -13.32 -14.63
N GLY A 66 2.21 -13.34 -13.37
CA GLY A 66 3.40 -12.58 -12.95
C GLY A 66 4.69 -13.23 -13.45
N VAL A 67 5.64 -12.45 -13.97
CA VAL A 67 6.95 -12.96 -14.41
C VAL A 67 7.69 -13.54 -13.21
N ALA A 68 8.00 -14.84 -13.26
CA ALA A 68 8.71 -15.53 -12.18
C ALA A 68 10.05 -14.85 -11.85
N GLY A 69 10.34 -14.69 -10.55
CA GLY A 69 11.53 -13.99 -10.05
C GLY A 69 11.45 -12.45 -10.10
N ALA A 70 10.87 -11.87 -11.15
CA ALA A 70 10.80 -10.41 -11.32
C ALA A 70 9.52 -9.77 -10.75
N GLY A 71 8.39 -10.47 -10.80
CA GLY A 71 7.08 -9.97 -10.37
C GLY A 71 6.42 -9.00 -11.36
N VAL A 72 7.04 -8.67 -12.49
CA VAL A 72 6.42 -7.81 -13.51
C VAL A 72 5.15 -8.47 -14.05
N LEU A 73 4.09 -7.69 -14.22
CA LEU A 73 2.80 -8.19 -14.71
C LEU A 73 2.85 -8.49 -16.22
N ILE A 74 2.40 -9.67 -16.63
CA ILE A 74 1.96 -9.94 -18.00
C ILE A 74 0.45 -9.77 -18.04
N THR A 75 -0.03 -8.95 -18.97
CA THR A 75 -1.47 -8.70 -19.13
C THR A 75 -2.26 -9.98 -19.33
N GLU A 76 -3.46 -10.03 -18.75
CA GLU A 76 -4.36 -11.17 -18.83
C GLU A 76 -4.73 -11.54 -20.27
N GLY A 77 -4.84 -10.56 -21.17
CA GLY A 77 -5.21 -10.78 -22.57
C GLY A 77 -4.22 -11.62 -23.40
N VAL A 78 -3.13 -12.10 -22.81
CA VAL A 78 -2.21 -13.08 -23.41
C VAL A 78 -2.77 -14.51 -23.33
N ARG A 79 -3.70 -14.80 -22.40
CA ARG A 79 -4.39 -16.09 -22.26
C ARG A 79 -5.68 -16.10 -23.08
#